data_AF-A0AAJ6JT25-F1
#
_entry.id   AF-A0AAJ6JT25-F1
#
_cell.length_a   1.000
_cell.length_b   1.000
_cell.length_c   1.000
_cell.angle_alpha   90.00
_cell.angle_beta   90.00
_cell.angle_gamma   90.00
#
_symmetry.space_group_name_H-M   'P 1'
#
loop_
_entity.id
_entity.type
_entity.pdbx_description
1 polymer ?
#
loop_
_entity_poly.entity_id
_entity_poly.type
_entity_poly.pdbx_seq_one_letter_code
_entity_poly.pdbx_strand_id
1 'polypeptide(L)'
;MTDPQRMVPDNEMPFEGIKDSRVRSDLLAFLKQATKPGAAPDRTAENRMKGMGGMMGGMMGGNRAPNLKTLEPGQRVTGITHCRDTYRVITADGKTRHFWERNLRLKTDSSQEGPQRGAPAIVPAGMMGDRADVIFAAPEEISKTIEGRC
;
A
#
# COMPACT_ATOMS: atom_id res chain seq x y z
N MET A 1 -19.12 15.44 -4.56
CA MET A 1 -18.27 14.91 -3.48
C MET A 1 -16.86 15.46 -3.67
N THR A 2 -16.52 16.54 -2.98
CA THR A 2 -15.26 17.28 -3.20
C THR A 2 -14.18 16.95 -2.19
N ASP A 3 -14.55 16.47 -1.00
CA ASP A 3 -13.64 16.17 0.11
C ASP A 3 -14.03 14.84 0.80
N PRO A 4 -13.45 13.71 0.35
CA PRO A 4 -13.71 12.41 0.95
C PRO A 4 -13.22 12.27 2.39
N GLN A 5 -12.14 12.97 2.77
CA GLN A 5 -11.57 12.91 4.12
C GLN A 5 -12.51 13.51 5.16
N ARG A 6 -13.23 14.57 4.78
CA ARG A 6 -14.27 15.17 5.65
C ARG A 6 -15.53 14.31 5.75
N MET A 7 -15.80 13.46 4.75
CA MET A 7 -16.98 12.59 4.76
C MET A 7 -16.78 11.32 5.59
N VAL A 8 -15.57 10.76 5.57
CA VAL A 8 -15.18 9.63 6.41
C VAL A 8 -13.87 10.00 7.09
N PRO A 9 -13.95 10.62 8.29
CA PRO A 9 -12.77 10.87 9.10
C PRO A 9 -12.00 9.57 9.33
N ASP A 10 -10.67 9.66 9.34
CA ASP A 10 -9.75 8.54 9.61
C ASP A 10 -9.81 7.39 8.58
N ASN A 11 -10.33 7.64 7.38
CA ASN A 11 -10.29 6.64 6.31
C ASN A 11 -8.85 6.42 5.78
N GLU A 12 -8.29 5.26 6.07
CA GLU A 12 -6.99 4.80 5.56
C GLU A 12 -7.12 4.31 4.09
N MET A 13 -7.36 5.21 3.13
CA MET A 13 -7.37 4.85 1.70
C MET A 13 -5.94 4.58 1.22
N PRO A 14 -5.56 3.32 0.89
CA PRO A 14 -4.19 3.00 0.50
C PRO A 14 -3.87 3.44 -0.94
N PHE A 15 -4.90 3.82 -1.70
CA PHE A 15 -4.78 4.31 -3.07
C PHE A 15 -4.90 5.83 -3.09
N GLU A 16 -4.00 6.48 -3.83
CA GLU A 16 -4.16 7.89 -4.11
C GLU A 16 -5.46 8.11 -4.91
N GLY A 17 -6.36 8.92 -4.35
CA GLY A 17 -7.56 9.36 -5.07
C GLY A 17 -7.21 10.23 -6.29
N ILE A 18 -8.16 10.38 -7.22
CA ILE A 18 -7.98 11.22 -8.40
C ILE A 18 -7.96 12.70 -7.99
N LYS A 19 -6.78 13.32 -7.97
CA LYS A 19 -6.59 14.72 -7.56
C LYS A 19 -7.14 15.73 -8.57
N ASP A 20 -7.00 15.45 -9.87
CA ASP A 20 -7.48 16.32 -10.94
C ASP A 20 -9.02 16.33 -11.02
N SER A 21 -9.62 17.52 -10.94
CA SER A 21 -11.06 17.70 -10.91
C SER A 21 -11.75 17.35 -12.24
N ARG A 22 -11.08 17.56 -13.37
CA ARG A 22 -11.58 17.21 -14.71
C ARG A 22 -11.57 15.71 -14.91
N VAL A 23 -10.45 15.04 -14.61
CA VAL A 23 -10.34 13.57 -14.67
C VAL A 23 -11.40 12.92 -13.76
N ARG A 24 -11.60 13.48 -12.56
CA ARG A 24 -12.64 13.00 -11.65
C ARG A 24 -14.05 13.20 -12.23
N SER A 25 -14.32 14.35 -12.85
CA SER A 25 -15.61 14.63 -13.48
C SER A 25 -15.90 13.68 -14.64
N ASP A 26 -14.91 13.42 -15.50
CA ASP A 26 -15.05 12.53 -16.65
C ASP A 26 -15.31 11.09 -16.20
N LEU A 27 -14.58 10.61 -15.18
CA LEU A 27 -14.84 9.30 -14.57
C LEU A 27 -16.27 9.21 -14.01
N LEU A 28 -16.72 10.24 -13.29
CA LEU A 28 -18.08 10.26 -12.75
C LEU A 28 -19.13 10.27 -13.86
N ALA A 29 -18.91 10.99 -14.95
CA ALA A 29 -19.80 11.01 -16.11
C ALA A 29 -19.87 9.62 -16.77
N PHE A 30 -18.72 8.98 -16.97
CA PHE A 30 -18.64 7.62 -17.48
C PHE A 30 -19.40 6.62 -16.59
N LEU A 31 -19.13 6.61 -15.29
CA LEU A 31 -19.78 5.68 -14.35
C LEU A 31 -21.30 5.87 -14.31
N LYS A 32 -21.79 7.12 -14.38
CA LYS A 32 -23.24 7.39 -14.47
C LYS A 32 -23.86 6.86 -15.75
N GLN A 33 -23.14 6.87 -16.86
CA GLN A 33 -23.63 6.32 -18.12
C GLN A 33 -23.58 4.79 -18.11
N ALA A 34 -22.48 4.20 -17.65
CA ALA A 34 -22.25 2.75 -17.65
C ALA A 34 -23.16 1.98 -16.67
N THR A 35 -23.65 2.62 -15.61
CA THR A 35 -24.52 1.99 -14.61
C THR A 35 -26.02 2.14 -14.90
N LYS A 36 -26.41 2.76 -16.03
CA LYS A 36 -27.81 2.81 -16.45
C LYS A 36 -28.33 1.40 -16.77
N PRO A 37 -29.59 1.07 -16.45
CA PRO A 37 -30.22 -0.17 -16.89
C PRO A 37 -30.11 -0.31 -18.42
N GLY A 38 -29.56 -1.43 -18.90
CA GLY A 38 -29.34 -1.68 -20.33
C GLY A 38 -28.08 -1.06 -20.94
N ALA A 39 -27.25 -0.36 -20.16
CA ALA A 39 -25.98 0.21 -20.64
C ALA A 39 -24.79 -0.77 -20.60
N ALA A 40 -25.04 -2.06 -20.34
CA ALA A 40 -24.00 -3.07 -20.47
C ALA A 40 -23.56 -3.13 -21.95
N PRO A 41 -22.27 -2.97 -22.26
CA PRO A 41 -21.80 -3.20 -23.62
C PRO A 41 -22.12 -4.65 -24.00
N ASP A 42 -22.53 -4.84 -25.25
CA ASP A 42 -22.69 -6.16 -25.83
C ASP A 42 -21.40 -6.96 -25.57
N ARG A 43 -21.52 -8.09 -24.87
CA ARG A 43 -20.40 -9.01 -24.61
C ARG A 43 -20.04 -9.81 -25.86
N THR A 44 -20.04 -9.16 -27.02
CA THR A 44 -19.67 -9.75 -28.29
C THR A 44 -18.50 -8.98 -28.87
N ALA A 45 -17.35 -9.69 -28.88
CA ALA A 45 -16.28 -9.58 -29.88
C ALA A 45 -14.92 -8.93 -29.52
N GLU A 46 -14.50 -8.82 -28.25
CA GLU A 46 -13.07 -8.54 -27.96
C GLU A 46 -12.41 -9.38 -26.84
N ASN A 47 -13.09 -10.38 -26.29
CA ASN A 47 -12.44 -11.42 -25.47
C ASN A 47 -11.88 -12.60 -26.31
N ARG A 48 -11.52 -12.32 -27.57
CA ARG A 48 -10.83 -13.27 -28.46
C ARG A 48 -9.31 -13.07 -28.53
N MET A 49 -8.70 -12.40 -27.54
CA MET A 49 -7.26 -12.62 -27.30
C MET A 49 -7.09 -13.99 -26.64
N LYS A 50 -7.05 -15.00 -27.50
CA LYS A 50 -6.64 -16.37 -27.23
C LYS A 50 -5.44 -16.40 -26.28
N GLY A 51 -5.51 -17.32 -25.33
CA GLY A 51 -4.42 -17.89 -24.53
C GLY A 51 -3.01 -17.39 -24.83
N MET A 52 -2.54 -16.49 -23.98
CA MET A 52 -1.14 -16.41 -23.57
C MET A 52 -1.05 -16.57 -22.05
N GLY A 53 -1.73 -17.59 -21.53
CA GLY A 53 -1.36 -18.17 -20.24
C GLY A 53 -0.06 -18.94 -20.45
N GLY A 54 1.08 -18.34 -20.07
CA GLY A 54 2.36 -19.07 -20.10
C GLY A 54 3.66 -18.28 -20.18
N MET A 55 3.67 -16.95 -20.40
CA MET A 55 4.94 -16.22 -20.61
C MET A 55 5.04 -14.81 -19.98
N MET A 56 4.40 -14.57 -18.83
CA MET A 56 4.62 -13.35 -18.02
C MET A 56 5.10 -13.68 -16.60
N GLY A 57 5.84 -14.78 -16.45
CA GLY A 57 6.52 -15.15 -15.20
C GLY A 57 7.97 -14.64 -15.08
N GLY A 58 8.42 -13.75 -15.98
CA GLY A 58 9.85 -13.43 -16.15
C GLY A 58 10.20 -11.95 -16.30
N MET A 59 9.31 -11.02 -15.95
CA MET A 59 9.60 -9.58 -16.03
C MET A 59 9.28 -8.83 -14.73
N MET A 60 9.60 -9.42 -13.58
CA MET A 60 9.81 -8.61 -12.37
C MET A 60 11.19 -7.99 -12.49
N GLY A 61 11.20 -6.76 -13.02
CA GLY A 61 12.38 -5.95 -13.19
C GLY A 61 13.26 -5.96 -11.94
N GLY A 62 14.55 -6.11 -12.18
CA GLY A 62 15.59 -5.64 -11.27
C GLY A 62 15.55 -4.12 -11.16
N ASN A 63 14.43 -3.56 -10.70
CA ASN A 63 14.51 -2.29 -10.00
C ASN A 63 15.29 -2.59 -8.73
N ARG A 64 16.49 -2.02 -8.63
CA ARG A 64 17.21 -1.97 -7.35
C ARG A 64 16.21 -1.56 -6.27
N ALA A 65 16.26 -2.25 -5.13
CA ALA A 65 15.46 -1.86 -3.99
C ALA A 65 15.65 -0.34 -3.77
N PRO A 66 14.58 0.42 -3.53
CA PRO A 66 14.70 1.86 -3.32
C PRO A 66 15.64 2.12 -2.13
N ASN A 67 16.47 3.16 -2.22
CA ASN A 67 17.34 3.54 -1.12
C ASN A 67 16.49 4.07 0.05
N LEU A 68 16.58 3.41 1.20
CA LEU A 68 15.79 3.65 2.40
C LEU A 68 16.49 4.58 3.41
N LYS A 69 17.61 5.21 3.04
CA LYS A 69 18.29 6.19 3.91
C LYS A 69 17.55 7.53 3.96
N THR A 70 16.82 7.85 2.89
CA THR A 70 16.03 9.06 2.75
C THR A 70 14.56 8.68 2.61
N LEU A 71 13.82 8.79 3.71
CA LEU A 71 12.41 8.43 3.77
C LEU A 71 11.58 9.66 4.10
N GLU A 72 10.43 9.78 3.46
CA GLU A 72 9.39 10.72 3.88
C GLU A 72 8.89 10.36 5.29
N PRO A 73 8.37 11.31 6.08
CA PRO A 73 7.90 11.04 7.44
C PRO A 73 6.88 9.90 7.53
N GLY A 74 5.97 9.78 6.55
CA GLY A 74 4.98 8.70 6.47
C GLY A 74 5.54 7.31 6.10
N GLN A 75 6.83 7.22 5.78
CA GLN A 75 7.53 5.96 5.50
C GLN A 75 8.46 5.54 6.64
N ARG A 76 8.71 6.41 7.62
CA ARG A 76 9.54 6.11 8.79
C ARG A 76 8.68 5.60 9.92
N VAL A 77 8.94 4.38 10.38
CA VAL A 77 8.26 3.77 11.54
C VAL A 77 8.90 4.29 12.82
N THR A 78 8.07 4.72 13.77
CA THR A 78 8.48 5.17 15.11
C THR A 78 8.04 4.21 16.21
N GLY A 79 7.10 3.32 15.93
CA GLY A 79 6.66 2.30 16.86
C GLY A 79 5.73 1.29 16.20
N ILE A 80 5.67 0.09 16.77
CA ILE A 80 4.73 -0.94 16.36
C ILE A 80 4.11 -1.52 17.62
N THR A 81 2.77 -1.54 17.69
CA THR A 81 2.07 -2.30 18.72
C THR A 81 1.38 -3.49 18.11
N HIS A 82 1.42 -4.63 18.77
CA HIS A 82 0.66 -5.82 18.40
C HIS A 82 -0.43 -6.08 19.43
N CYS A 83 -1.66 -6.25 18.93
CA CYS A 83 -2.83 -6.62 19.73
C CYS A 83 -3.63 -7.66 18.94
N ARG A 84 -3.72 -8.89 19.48
CA ARG A 84 -4.42 -10.03 18.88
C ARG A 84 -3.91 -10.35 17.46
N ASP A 85 -4.68 -10.06 16.42
CA ASP A 85 -4.41 -10.39 15.02
C ASP A 85 -3.93 -9.17 14.20
N THR A 86 -3.65 -8.05 14.89
CA THR A 86 -3.41 -6.77 14.24
C THR A 86 -2.13 -6.11 14.76
N TYR A 87 -1.27 -5.71 13.82
CA TYR A 87 -0.21 -4.75 14.03
C TYR A 87 -0.71 -3.34 13.78
N ARG A 88 -0.40 -2.42 14.69
CA ARG A 88 -0.55 -0.98 14.49
C ARG A 88 0.82 -0.39 14.26
N VAL A 89 1.08 0.10 13.06
CA VAL A 89 2.35 0.71 12.67
C VAL A 89 2.21 2.22 12.77
N ILE A 90 2.99 2.84 13.65
CA ILE A 90 3.02 4.28 13.87
C ILE A 90 4.16 4.87 13.05
N THR A 91 3.87 5.89 12.26
CA THR A 91 4.86 6.59 11.44
C THR A 91 5.18 7.99 11.95
N ALA A 92 6.32 8.53 11.50
CA ALA A 92 6.85 9.81 11.99
C ALA A 92 5.97 11.02 11.61
N ASP A 93 5.03 10.86 10.68
CA ASP A 93 3.96 11.83 10.40
C ASP A 93 2.80 11.77 11.41
N GLY A 94 2.91 10.95 12.46
CA GLY A 94 1.91 10.78 13.52
C GLY A 94 0.75 9.85 13.15
N LYS A 95 0.77 9.25 11.95
CA LYS A 95 -0.28 8.33 11.52
C LYS A 95 -0.07 6.94 12.08
N THR A 96 -1.19 6.27 12.36
CA THR A 96 -1.22 4.85 12.71
C THR A 96 -1.91 4.11 11.57
N ARG A 97 -1.31 3.02 11.09
CA ARG A 97 -1.88 2.13 10.08
C ARG A 97 -2.07 0.73 10.63
N HIS A 98 -3.19 0.11 10.28
CA HIS A 98 -3.56 -1.21 10.76
C HIS A 98 -3.26 -2.30 9.73
N PHE A 99 -2.55 -3.34 10.14
CA PHE A 99 -2.26 -4.50 9.31
C PHE A 99 -2.58 -5.78 10.07
N TRP A 100 -3.35 -6.67 9.44
CA TRP A 100 -3.47 -8.02 9.95
C TRP A 100 -2.11 -8.72 9.94
N GLU A 101 -1.87 -9.65 10.86
CA GLU A 101 -0.57 -10.33 11.03
C GLU A 101 -0.01 -10.89 9.73
N ARG A 102 -0.87 -11.48 8.90
CA ARG A 102 -0.46 -12.12 7.63
C ARG A 102 -0.22 -11.12 6.50
N ASN A 103 -0.56 -9.86 6.70
CA ASN A 103 -0.42 -8.77 5.74
C ASN A 103 0.79 -7.86 6.03
N LEU A 104 1.37 -7.93 7.23
CA LEU A 104 2.61 -7.25 7.58
C LEU A 104 3.80 -8.22 7.52
N ARG A 105 4.81 -7.92 6.71
CA ARG A 105 6.05 -8.70 6.66
C ARG A 105 7.17 -7.93 7.34
N LEU A 106 7.85 -8.59 8.26
CA LEU A 106 9.02 -8.05 8.93
C LEU A 106 10.26 -8.53 8.19
N LYS A 107 11.09 -7.60 7.72
CA LYS A 107 12.27 -7.88 6.90
C LYS A 107 13.49 -7.17 7.47
N THR A 108 14.68 -7.64 7.12
CA THR A 108 15.93 -6.95 7.44
C THR A 108 16.67 -6.58 6.15
N ASP A 109 17.20 -5.37 6.10
CA ASP A 109 18.14 -4.92 5.08
C ASP A 109 19.29 -4.16 5.75
N SER A 110 20.40 -4.84 5.94
CA SER A 110 21.62 -4.28 6.54
C SER A 110 22.56 -3.63 5.50
N SER A 111 22.12 -3.50 4.24
CA SER A 111 22.93 -2.92 3.18
C SER A 111 23.09 -1.41 3.33
N GLN A 112 23.95 -0.82 2.49
CA GLN A 112 24.09 0.64 2.41
C GLN A 112 22.82 1.33 1.92
N GLU A 113 21.96 0.62 1.20
CA GLU A 113 20.67 1.11 0.70
C GLU A 113 19.53 0.84 1.70
N GLY A 114 19.76 0.01 2.73
CA GLY A 114 18.79 -0.26 3.79
C GLY A 114 18.50 0.95 4.69
N PRO A 115 17.51 0.86 5.58
CA PRO A 115 17.09 1.98 6.43
C PRO A 115 18.19 2.43 7.41
N GLN A 116 17.97 3.56 8.06
CA GLN A 116 18.83 3.98 9.17
C GLN A 116 18.53 3.11 10.41
N ARG A 117 19.57 2.79 11.20
CA ARG A 117 19.38 2.04 12.45
C ARG A 117 18.45 2.80 13.40
N GLY A 118 17.54 2.07 14.03
CA GLY A 118 16.50 2.63 14.89
C GLY A 118 15.40 3.41 14.15
N ALA A 119 15.41 3.43 12.81
CA ALA A 119 14.38 4.09 12.01
C ALA A 119 13.90 3.15 10.88
N PRO A 120 13.13 2.09 11.20
CA PRO A 120 12.64 1.14 10.21
C PRO A 120 11.79 1.83 9.14
N ALA A 121 11.85 1.30 7.92
CA ALA A 121 11.05 1.79 6.80
C ALA A 121 9.78 0.95 6.66
N ILE A 122 8.68 1.56 6.23
CA ILE A 122 7.48 0.84 5.79
C ILE A 122 7.22 1.13 4.31
N VAL A 123 7.08 0.06 3.53
CA VAL A 123 6.82 0.11 2.10
C VAL A 123 5.55 -0.69 1.75
N PRO A 124 4.70 -0.20 0.84
CA PRO A 124 3.57 -0.98 0.35
C PRO A 124 4.05 -2.28 -0.29
N ALA A 125 3.30 -3.37 -0.07
CA ALA A 125 3.58 -4.66 -0.67
C ALA A 125 2.34 -5.16 -1.44
N GLY A 126 2.55 -5.68 -2.66
CA GLY A 126 1.47 -6.19 -3.50
C GLY A 126 0.62 -5.10 -4.17
N MET A 127 -0.41 -5.53 -4.91
CA MET A 127 -1.19 -4.64 -5.79
C MET A 127 -2.46 -4.06 -5.13
N MET A 128 -2.91 -4.62 -4.00
CA MET A 128 -4.20 -4.30 -3.38
C MET A 128 -4.11 -3.31 -2.20
N GLY A 129 -2.91 -2.87 -1.82
CA GLY A 129 -2.70 -1.83 -0.80
C GLY A 129 -2.93 -2.25 0.65
N ASP A 130 -3.34 -3.50 0.90
CA ASP A 130 -3.62 -4.05 2.24
C ASP A 130 -2.40 -4.68 2.92
N ARG A 131 -1.27 -4.79 2.21
CA ARG A 131 -0.04 -5.42 2.70
C ARG A 131 1.11 -4.43 2.70
N ALA A 132 2.03 -4.63 3.63
CA ALA A 132 3.24 -3.84 3.72
C ALA A 132 4.42 -4.68 4.20
N ASP A 133 5.62 -4.24 3.82
CA ASP A 133 6.86 -4.70 4.43
C ASP A 133 7.36 -3.62 5.39
N VAL A 134 7.68 -4.00 6.62
CA VAL A 134 8.50 -3.19 7.53
C VAL A 134 9.92 -3.73 7.45
N ILE A 135 10.84 -2.86 7.05
CA ILE A 135 12.25 -3.19 6.81
C ILE A 135 13.06 -2.58 7.94
N PHE A 136 13.78 -3.41 8.66
CA PHE A 136 14.67 -3.05 9.76
C PHE A 136 16.12 -3.04 9.30
N ALA A 137 16.97 -2.24 9.94
CA ALA A 137 18.40 -2.20 9.61
C ALA A 137 19.16 -3.40 10.20
N ALA A 138 18.59 -4.05 11.22
CA ALA A 138 19.13 -5.26 11.83
C ALA A 138 18.03 -6.13 12.48
N PRO A 139 18.21 -7.46 12.60
CA PRO A 139 17.20 -8.35 13.14
C PRO A 139 16.83 -8.05 14.60
N GLU A 140 17.79 -7.56 15.40
CA GLU A 140 17.58 -7.25 16.81
C GLU A 140 16.63 -6.06 17.02
N GLU A 141 16.38 -5.26 15.99
CA GLU A 141 15.43 -4.15 16.05
C GLU A 141 13.97 -4.63 16.02
N ILE A 142 13.69 -5.82 15.48
CA ILE A 142 12.33 -6.33 15.30
C ILE A 142 11.61 -6.43 16.64
N SER A 143 12.12 -7.27 17.55
CA SER A 143 11.50 -7.47 18.87
C SER A 143 11.64 -6.26 19.79
N LYS A 144 12.57 -5.34 19.53
CA LYS A 144 12.71 -4.09 20.30
C LYS A 144 11.67 -3.04 19.92
N THR A 145 11.25 -3.03 18.66
CA THR A 145 10.31 -2.04 18.12
C THR A 145 8.86 -2.46 18.31
N ILE A 146 8.60 -3.78 18.37
CA ILE A 146 7.26 -4.34 18.51
C ILE A 146 6.93 -4.54 19.98
N GLU A 147 5.91 -3.82 20.45
CA GLU A 147 5.37 -3.96 21.80
C GLU A 147 4.02 -4.69 21.79
N GLY A 148 3.86 -5.71 22.64
CA GLY A 148 2.57 -6.34 22.89
C GLY A 148 1.69 -5.42 23.73
N ARG A 149 0.80 -4.65 23.11
CA ARG A 149 -0.09 -3.69 23.78
C ARG A 149 -1.39 -3.49 22.99
N CYS A 150 -2.49 -3.52 23.74
CA CYS A 150 -3.79 -3.01 23.33
C CYS A 150 -4.02 -1.68 24.09
#